data_AF-A0AB36XX51-F1
#
_entry.id   AF-A0AB36XX51-F1
#
_cell.length_a   1.000
_cell.length_b   1.000
_cell.length_c   1.000
_cell.angle_alpha   90.00
_cell.angle_beta   90.00
_cell.angle_gamma   90.00
#
_symmetry.space_group_name_H-M   'P 1'
#
loop_
_entity.id
_entity.type
_entity.pdbx_description
1 polymer ?
#
loop_
_entity_poly.entity_id
_entity_poly.type
_entity_poly.pdbx_seq_one_letter_code
_entity_poly.pdbx_strand_id
1 'polypeptide(L)'
;RRALKSRLPDYMVPAHFMFLAQMPLTPNGKLDRKGLPAPDPSQLQQHYVAPETELEQQIAAIWAEVLRLPKVGLNDNFFEVGGHSLLAIQITSRVQAELGLEVPLVEVFQTDSLRAYAQAAATFRAGTAEDFDDLRDFLSELEAI
;
A
#
# COMPACT_ATOMS: atom_id res chain seq x y z
N ARG A 1 3.54 11.27 14.72
CA ARG A 1 3.62 9.93 14.09
C ARG A 1 4.65 9.00 14.73
N ARG A 2 5.97 9.31 14.74
CA ARG A 2 7.04 8.43 15.29
C ARG A 2 6.76 7.88 16.69
N ALA A 3 6.29 8.74 17.61
CA ALA A 3 5.92 8.31 18.96
C ALA A 3 4.80 7.26 18.99
N LEU A 4 3.83 7.33 18.05
CA LEU A 4 2.73 6.37 17.96
C LEU A 4 3.20 5.02 17.43
N LYS A 5 4.12 5.00 16.44
CA LYS A 5 4.70 3.74 15.92
C LYS A 5 5.40 2.90 17.00
N SER A 6 5.89 3.53 18.08
CA SER A 6 6.49 2.80 19.21
C SER A 6 5.48 2.13 20.15
N ARG A 7 4.18 2.44 20.02
CA ARG A 7 3.12 2.02 20.95
C ARG A 7 1.91 1.40 20.27
N LEU A 8 1.75 1.61 18.98
CA LEU A 8 0.62 1.15 18.19
C LEU A 8 1.14 0.31 17.02
N PRO A 9 0.43 -0.78 16.66
CA PRO A 9 0.64 -1.45 15.38
C PRO A 9 0.50 -0.46 14.21
N ASP A 10 1.20 -0.68 13.10
CA ASP A 10 1.21 0.26 11.96
C ASP A 10 -0.20 0.59 11.44
N TYR A 11 -1.10 -0.39 11.41
CA TYR A 11 -2.50 -0.19 10.97
C TYR A 11 -3.36 0.69 11.91
N MET A 12 -2.88 0.98 13.12
CA MET A 12 -3.53 1.90 14.06
C MET A 12 -2.91 3.30 14.05
N VAL A 13 -1.79 3.49 13.36
CA VAL A 13 -1.14 4.80 13.26
C VAL A 13 -1.89 5.61 12.19
N PRO A 14 -2.44 6.80 12.54
CA PRO A 14 -3.12 7.63 11.55
C PRO A 14 -2.23 7.94 10.36
N ALA A 15 -2.78 7.78 9.16
CA ALA A 15 -2.13 8.17 7.91
C ALA A 15 -1.89 9.69 7.86
N HIS A 16 -2.78 10.49 8.48
CA HIS A 16 -2.75 11.94 8.38
C HIS A 16 -2.97 12.60 9.75
N PHE A 17 -2.32 13.75 9.95
CA PHE A 17 -2.53 14.61 11.10
C PHE A 17 -2.91 16.01 10.59
N MET A 18 -3.98 16.57 11.13
CA MET A 18 -4.42 17.93 10.82
C MET A 18 -4.45 18.75 12.10
N PHE A 19 -3.90 19.95 12.05
CA PHE A 19 -4.04 20.92 13.12
C PHE A 19 -5.34 21.71 12.94
N LEU A 20 -6.16 21.72 13.99
CA LEU A 20 -7.34 22.56 14.07
C LEU A 20 -7.10 23.63 15.13
N ALA A 21 -7.49 24.87 14.84
CA ALA A 21 -7.45 25.95 15.82
C ALA A 21 -8.41 25.68 16.99
N GLN A 22 -9.56 25.03 16.70
CA GLN A 22 -10.54 24.59 17.70
C GLN A 22 -11.28 23.36 17.21
N MET A 23 -11.75 22.53 18.16
CA MET A 23 -12.59 21.38 17.84
C MET A 23 -14.02 21.83 17.51
N PRO A 24 -14.64 21.33 16.42
CA PRO A 24 -16.03 21.62 16.12
C PRO A 24 -16.93 20.97 17.18
N LEU A 25 -17.83 21.76 17.76
CA LEU A 25 -18.77 21.30 18.79
C LEU A 25 -20.20 21.48 18.30
N THR A 26 -21.07 20.54 18.66
CA THR A 26 -22.53 20.67 18.57
C THR A 26 -23.03 21.77 19.52
N PRO A 27 -24.27 22.28 19.37
CA PRO A 27 -24.84 23.25 20.31
C PRO A 27 -24.84 22.79 21.77
N ASN A 28 -24.84 21.48 22.01
CA ASN A 28 -24.79 20.88 23.34
C ASN A 28 -23.34 20.65 23.85
N GLY A 29 -22.33 21.21 23.18
CA GLY A 29 -20.92 21.12 23.58
C GLY A 29 -20.23 19.78 23.31
N LYS A 30 -20.90 18.81 22.67
CA LYS A 30 -20.27 17.54 22.25
C LYS A 30 -19.50 17.72 20.94
N LEU A 31 -18.46 16.91 20.71
CA LEU A 31 -17.74 16.89 19.43
C LEU A 31 -18.69 16.66 18.25
N ASP A 32 -18.68 17.61 17.30
CA ASP A 32 -19.35 17.45 16.02
C ASP A 32 -18.39 16.80 15.01
N ARG A 33 -18.50 15.47 14.88
CA ARG A 33 -17.66 14.69 13.95
C ARG A 33 -17.98 15.00 12.48
N LYS A 34 -19.20 15.43 12.16
CA LYS A 34 -19.60 15.78 10.78
C LYS A 34 -19.10 17.17 10.39
N GLY A 35 -18.89 18.03 11.38
CA GLY A 35 -18.27 19.34 11.21
C GLY A 35 -16.74 19.31 11.12
N LEU A 36 -16.08 18.14 11.20
CA LEU A 36 -14.64 18.05 10.97
C LEU A 36 -14.32 18.33 9.50
N PRO A 37 -13.36 19.21 9.20
CA PRO A 37 -12.94 19.47 7.82
C PRO A 37 -12.37 18.20 7.19
N ALA A 38 -12.65 18.00 5.91
CA ALA A 38 -12.04 16.94 5.14
C ALA A 38 -10.53 17.23 4.95
N PRO A 39 -9.65 16.21 5.02
CA PRO A 39 -8.25 16.37 4.62
C PRO A 39 -8.16 16.86 3.18
N ASP A 40 -7.30 17.85 2.91
CA ASP A 40 -7.03 18.30 1.55
C ASP A 40 -6.21 17.25 0.80
N PRO A 41 -6.76 16.59 -0.25
CA PRO A 41 -6.06 15.55 -1.01
C PRO A 41 -4.74 16.01 -1.62
N SER A 42 -4.65 17.30 -1.96
CA SER A 42 -3.45 17.87 -2.60
C SER A 42 -2.28 18.00 -1.64
N GLN A 43 -2.54 18.06 -0.32
CA GLN A 43 -1.51 18.02 0.71
C GLN A 43 -1.11 16.58 1.09
N LEU A 44 -1.83 15.56 0.60
CA LEU A 44 -1.57 14.15 0.92
C LEU A 44 -0.46 13.56 0.06
N GLN A 45 -0.25 14.08 -1.16
CA GLN A 45 0.88 13.66 -1.97
C GLN A 45 2.13 14.42 -1.51
N GLN A 46 3.11 13.69 -0.97
CA GLN A 46 4.48 14.20 -0.98
C GLN A 46 4.82 14.62 -2.41
N HIS A 47 5.70 15.61 -2.59
CA HIS A 47 6.08 16.10 -3.92
C HIS A 47 6.28 14.92 -4.86
N TYR A 48 5.46 14.85 -5.92
CA TYR A 48 5.48 13.73 -6.85
C TYR A 48 6.87 13.59 -7.45
N VAL A 49 7.50 12.44 -7.18
CA VAL A 49 8.76 12.02 -7.80
C VAL A 49 8.43 10.84 -8.70
N ALA A 50 8.68 10.98 -10.00
CA ALA A 50 8.38 9.94 -10.98
C ALA A 50 9.27 8.70 -10.76
N PRO A 51 8.74 7.48 -10.96
CA PRO A 51 9.54 6.26 -11.07
C PRO A 51 10.66 6.39 -12.11
N GLU A 52 11.87 5.95 -11.77
CA GLU A 52 13.06 6.13 -12.62
C GLU A 52 13.42 4.84 -13.36
N THR A 53 13.44 3.72 -12.65
CA THR A 53 13.79 2.40 -13.20
C THR A 53 12.57 1.67 -13.79
N GLU A 54 12.82 0.70 -14.67
CA GLU A 54 11.75 -0.13 -15.27
C GLU A 54 10.94 -0.87 -14.20
N LEU A 55 11.61 -1.44 -13.20
CA LEU A 55 10.95 -2.13 -12.08
C LEU A 55 10.06 -1.18 -11.27
N GLU A 56 10.57 0.02 -10.93
CA GLU A 56 9.77 1.03 -10.22
C GLU A 56 8.55 1.45 -11.05
N GLN A 57 8.70 1.61 -12.38
CA GLN A 57 7.60 1.98 -13.27
C GLN A 57 6.52 0.89 -13.32
N GLN A 58 6.92 -0.38 -13.46
CA GLN A 58 6.01 -1.52 -13.47
C GLN A 58 5.25 -1.66 -12.15
N ILE A 59 5.97 -1.59 -11.01
CA ILE A 59 5.35 -1.63 -9.69
C ILE A 59 4.41 -0.44 -9.47
N ALA A 60 4.80 0.76 -9.89
CA ALA A 60 3.95 1.95 -9.78
C ALA A 60 2.67 1.85 -10.62
N ALA A 61 2.73 1.20 -11.79
CA ALA A 61 1.55 0.92 -12.59
C ALA A 61 0.60 -0.05 -11.85
N ILE A 62 1.12 -1.16 -11.32
CA ILE A 62 0.34 -2.11 -10.53
C ILE A 62 -0.33 -1.42 -9.33
N TRP A 63 0.41 -0.59 -8.59
CA TRP A 63 -0.12 0.16 -7.46
C TRP A 63 -1.22 1.13 -7.90
N ALA A 64 -0.99 1.91 -8.96
CA ALA A 64 -1.95 2.88 -9.48
C ALA A 64 -3.28 2.21 -9.85
N GLU A 65 -3.22 1.04 -10.51
CA GLU A 65 -4.42 0.28 -10.88
C GLU A 65 -5.18 -0.25 -9.66
N VAL A 66 -4.47 -0.89 -8.71
CA VAL A 66 -5.10 -1.49 -7.52
C VAL A 66 -5.69 -0.41 -6.61
N LEU A 67 -4.98 0.71 -6.43
CA LEU A 67 -5.41 1.84 -5.60
C LEU A 67 -6.40 2.77 -6.32
N ARG A 68 -6.62 2.58 -7.62
CA ARG A 68 -7.42 3.47 -8.49
C ARG A 68 -6.95 4.92 -8.45
N LEU A 69 -5.64 5.11 -8.50
CA LEU A 69 -4.99 6.42 -8.52
C LEU A 69 -4.52 6.74 -9.95
N PRO A 70 -4.53 8.03 -10.36
CA PRO A 70 -4.05 8.41 -11.68
C PRO A 70 -2.54 8.17 -11.86
N LYS A 71 -1.77 8.22 -10.77
CA LYS A 71 -0.33 7.95 -10.73
C LYS A 71 0.11 7.71 -9.29
N VAL A 72 1.22 6.99 -9.13
CA VAL A 72 1.93 6.77 -7.86
C VAL A 72 3.38 7.20 -8.04
N GLY A 73 3.89 7.98 -7.08
CA GLY A 73 5.27 8.46 -7.04
C GLY A 73 6.18 7.58 -6.17
N LEU A 74 7.49 7.76 -6.32
CA LEU A 74 8.51 6.97 -5.60
C LEU A 74 8.43 7.11 -4.08
N ASN A 75 7.99 8.27 -3.59
CA ASN A 75 7.92 8.56 -2.15
C ASN A 75 6.55 8.25 -1.55
N ASP A 76 5.60 7.75 -2.34
CA ASP A 76 4.26 7.45 -1.86
C ASP A 76 4.28 6.22 -0.95
N ASN A 77 3.77 6.39 0.27
CA ASN A 77 3.55 5.28 1.19
C ASN A 77 2.21 4.60 0.86
N PHE A 78 2.22 3.27 0.70
CA PHE A 78 1.04 2.48 0.34
C PHE A 78 -0.21 2.83 1.17
N PHE A 79 -0.07 2.92 2.49
CA PHE A 79 -1.20 3.16 3.40
C PHE A 79 -1.59 4.63 3.48
N GLU A 80 -0.66 5.56 3.22
CA GLU A 80 -0.96 7.00 3.20
C GLU A 80 -1.78 7.37 1.94
N VAL A 81 -1.55 6.68 0.82
CA VAL A 81 -2.32 6.88 -0.42
C VAL A 81 -3.63 6.06 -0.49
N GLY A 82 -4.07 5.47 0.63
CA GLY A 82 -5.36 4.79 0.74
C GLY A 82 -5.31 3.25 0.66
N GLY A 83 -4.11 2.66 0.65
CA GLY A 83 -3.92 1.22 0.71
C GLY A 83 -4.37 0.59 2.04
N HIS A 84 -4.79 -0.66 1.98
CA HIS A 84 -5.15 -1.49 3.14
C HIS A 84 -4.87 -2.97 2.84
N SER A 85 -5.04 -3.85 3.83
CA SER A 85 -4.58 -5.25 3.76
C SER A 85 -5.08 -6.02 2.53
N LEU A 86 -6.36 -5.86 2.15
CA LEU A 86 -6.89 -6.50 0.95
C LEU A 86 -6.22 -6.01 -0.35
N LEU A 87 -5.94 -4.71 -0.46
CA LEU A 87 -5.23 -4.14 -1.60
C LEU A 87 -3.75 -4.56 -1.61
N ALA A 88 -3.14 -4.70 -0.42
CA ALA A 88 -1.77 -5.21 -0.30
C ALA A 88 -1.66 -6.64 -0.84
N ILE A 89 -2.61 -7.52 -0.49
CA ILE A 89 -2.70 -8.89 -1.01
C ILE A 89 -2.83 -8.89 -2.54
N GLN A 90 -3.67 -7.99 -3.09
CA GLN A 90 -3.84 -7.85 -4.55
C GLN A 90 -2.56 -7.41 -5.24
N ILE A 91 -1.81 -6.45 -4.66
CA ILE A 91 -0.54 -6.00 -5.21
C ILE A 91 0.49 -7.12 -5.21
N THR A 92 0.67 -7.84 -4.09
CA THR A 92 1.66 -8.93 -4.06
C THR A 92 1.34 -10.03 -5.05
N SER A 93 0.06 -10.36 -5.21
CA SER A 93 -0.39 -11.34 -6.22
C SER A 93 -0.13 -10.87 -7.65
N ARG A 94 -0.38 -9.59 -7.96
CA ARG A 94 -0.11 -9.04 -9.30
C ARG A 94 1.38 -8.90 -9.58
N VAL A 95 2.18 -8.48 -8.60
CA VAL A 95 3.64 -8.42 -8.73
C VAL A 95 4.22 -9.80 -9.01
N GLN A 96 3.71 -10.85 -8.37
CA GLN A 96 4.08 -12.22 -8.70
C GLN A 96 3.64 -12.60 -10.12
N ALA A 97 2.38 -12.36 -10.49
CA ALA A 97 1.84 -12.77 -11.78
C ALA A 97 2.45 -12.02 -12.99
N GLU A 98 2.71 -10.72 -12.84
CA GLU A 98 3.17 -9.85 -13.94
C GLU A 98 4.69 -9.76 -14.01
N LEU A 99 5.38 -9.80 -12.87
CA LEU A 99 6.83 -9.58 -12.79
C LEU A 99 7.60 -10.83 -12.36
N GLY A 100 6.91 -11.90 -11.97
CA GLY A 100 7.53 -13.12 -11.46
C GLY A 100 8.24 -12.90 -10.11
N LEU A 101 7.87 -11.87 -9.33
CA LEU A 101 8.54 -11.56 -8.06
C LEU A 101 7.67 -12.01 -6.89
N GLU A 102 8.15 -12.96 -6.10
CA GLU A 102 7.46 -13.42 -4.89
C GLU A 102 7.78 -12.52 -3.71
N VAL A 103 7.15 -11.35 -3.69
CA VAL A 103 7.34 -10.38 -2.62
C VAL A 103 6.43 -10.74 -1.44
N PRO A 104 6.97 -11.07 -0.25
CA PRO A 104 6.16 -11.39 0.91
C PRO A 104 5.25 -10.21 1.29
N LEU A 105 4.01 -10.49 1.69
CA LEU A 105 3.06 -9.46 2.13
C LEU A 105 3.62 -8.54 3.22
N VAL A 106 4.48 -9.08 4.10
CA VAL A 106 5.11 -8.31 5.18
C VAL A 106 5.95 -7.14 4.65
N GLU A 107 6.52 -7.23 3.45
CA GLU A 107 7.30 -6.14 2.84
C GLU A 107 6.46 -4.90 2.57
N VAL A 108 5.18 -5.05 2.19
CA VAL A 108 4.25 -3.92 2.02
C VAL A 108 4.09 -3.15 3.34
N PHE A 109 4.13 -3.85 4.48
CA PHE A 109 4.00 -3.25 5.82
C PHE A 109 5.32 -2.67 6.35
N GLN A 110 6.46 -3.25 5.98
CA GLN A 110 7.78 -2.82 6.46
C GLN A 110 8.36 -1.66 5.65
N THR A 111 7.97 -1.53 4.39
CA THR A 111 8.45 -0.47 3.50
C THR A 111 7.61 0.79 3.66
N ASP A 112 8.29 1.94 3.66
CA ASP A 112 7.64 3.22 3.90
C ASP A 112 7.36 4.02 2.62
N SER A 113 7.76 3.51 1.46
CA SER A 113 7.56 4.15 0.16
C SER A 113 7.58 3.13 -0.99
N LEU A 114 7.02 3.50 -2.15
CA LEU A 114 7.13 2.68 -3.37
C LEU A 114 8.58 2.37 -3.73
N ARG A 115 9.50 3.32 -3.53
CA ARG A 115 10.94 3.11 -3.74
C ARG A 115 11.47 1.99 -2.85
N ALA A 116 11.17 2.02 -1.56
CA ALA A 116 11.60 0.99 -0.61
C ALA A 116 10.99 -0.38 -0.95
N TYR A 117 9.71 -0.41 -1.34
CA TYR A 117 9.06 -1.63 -1.81
C TYR A 117 9.71 -2.19 -3.09
N ALA A 118 10.02 -1.35 -4.08
CA ALA A 118 10.68 -1.77 -5.31
C ALA A 118 12.10 -2.31 -5.05
N GLN A 119 12.83 -1.71 -4.11
CA GLN A 119 14.14 -2.20 -3.67
C GLN A 119 14.03 -3.56 -2.98
N ALA A 120 13.06 -3.75 -2.09
CA ALA A 120 12.80 -5.04 -1.46
C ALA A 120 12.42 -6.09 -2.53
N ALA A 121 11.49 -5.75 -3.43
CA ALA A 121 11.05 -6.62 -4.52
C ALA A 121 12.21 -7.10 -5.40
N ALA A 122 13.20 -6.24 -5.68
CA ALA A 122 14.38 -6.61 -6.46
C ALA A 122 15.24 -7.71 -5.80
N THR A 123 15.12 -7.92 -4.49
CA THR A 123 15.83 -8.98 -3.76
C THR A 123 15.12 -10.33 -3.78
N PHE A 124 13.80 -10.34 -4.04
CA PHE A 124 13.01 -11.55 -4.15
C PHE A 124 12.98 -12.01 -5.60
N ARG A 125 13.78 -13.02 -5.93
CA ARG A 125 13.69 -13.68 -7.25
C ARG A 125 12.51 -14.63 -7.27
N ALA A 126 11.96 -14.82 -8.46
CA ALA A 126 10.95 -15.82 -8.78
C ALA A 126 11.22 -17.14 -8.04
N GLY A 127 10.22 -17.62 -7.30
CA GLY A 127 10.03 -19.07 -7.18
C GLY A 127 10.03 -19.65 -8.59
N THR A 128 10.66 -20.81 -8.76
CA THR A 128 10.79 -21.43 -10.07
C THR A 128 9.40 -21.58 -10.71
N ALA A 129 9.29 -21.45 -12.03
CA ALA A 129 8.02 -21.71 -12.74
C ALA A 129 7.43 -23.09 -12.38
N GLU A 130 8.30 -24.03 -11.97
CA GLU A 130 7.97 -25.34 -11.41
C GLU A 130 7.07 -25.25 -10.15
N ASP A 131 7.26 -24.29 -9.24
CA ASP A 131 6.46 -24.18 -8.01
C ASP A 131 5.00 -23.75 -8.29
N PHE A 132 4.80 -22.95 -9.35
CA PHE A 132 3.46 -22.52 -9.76
C PHE A 132 2.74 -23.58 -10.59
N ASP A 133 3.48 -24.29 -11.45
CA ASP A 133 2.95 -25.46 -12.18
C ASP A 133 2.58 -26.57 -11.20
N ASP A 134 3.39 -26.85 -10.16
CA ASP A 134 3.07 -27.82 -9.11
C ASP A 134 1.81 -27.44 -8.31
N LEU A 135 1.63 -26.16 -7.98
CA LEU A 135 0.43 -25.68 -7.31
C LEU A 135 -0.80 -25.78 -8.23
N ARG A 136 -0.64 -25.51 -9.52
CA ARG A 136 -1.70 -25.59 -10.52
C ARG A 136 -2.13 -27.03 -10.78
N ASP A 137 -1.18 -27.95 -10.85
CA ASP A 137 -1.42 -29.38 -10.99
C ASP A 137 -2.11 -29.93 -9.74
N PHE A 138 -1.65 -29.54 -8.55
CA PHE A 138 -2.28 -29.91 -7.29
C PHE A 138 -3.74 -29.42 -7.17
N LEU A 139 -4.02 -28.17 -7.56
CA LEU A 139 -5.39 -27.64 -7.56
C LEU A 139 -6.29 -28.34 -8.60
N SER A 140 -5.72 -28.72 -9.75
CA SER A 140 -6.43 -29.48 -10.78
C SER A 140 -6.79 -30.89 -10.33
N GLU A 141 -5.94 -31.53 -9.51
CA GLU A 141 -6.23 -32.83 -8.88
C GLU A 141 -7.36 -32.75 -7.85
N LEU A 142 -7.46 -31.65 -7.10
CA LEU A 142 -8.52 -31.44 -6.11
C LEU A 142 -9.90 -31.17 -6.73
N GLU A 143 -9.95 -30.56 -7.91
CA GLU A 143 -11.20 -30.33 -8.65
C GLU A 143 -11.71 -31.59 -9.38
N ALA A 144 -10.88 -32.64 -9.47
CA ALA A 144 -11.19 -33.89 -10.16
C ALA A 144 -11.80 -34.99 -9.24
N ILE A 145 -12.04 -34.70 -7.96
CA ILE A 145 -12.67 -35.59 -6.96
C ILE A 145 -14.08 -35.10 -6.61
#